data_AF-G2IGE1-F1
#
_entry.id   AF-G2IGE1-F1
#
_cell.length_a   1.000
_cell.length_b   1.000
_cell.length_c   1.000
_cell.angle_alpha   90.00
_cell.angle_beta   90.00
_cell.angle_gamma   90.00
#
_symmetry.space_group_name_H-M   'P 1'
#
loop_
_entity.id
_entity.type
_entity.pdbx_description
1 polymer ?
#
loop_
_entity_poly.entity_id
_entity_poly.type
_entity_poly.pdbx_seq_one_letter_code
_entity_poly.pdbx_strand_id
1 'polypeptide(L)'
;MDQNHLGKFLKLNSLKYPLIEYQLFNFSKESLKQILLNSKCGEIIHGKEFKDRPPSTDLLNTKHIYPLACLYKKAKPNIKSEKHILNWKQDKIKKKVDILSNAYMTLCILNLAKYYEKIIHNEKKRNEIVKFYVSCAKHQLNYYVNNFRNDIGLFVDMVASYDDKNKNYVSFSSYDTSFEFSPQAYLMVCFSKCSNLLKDTSPYKIPFLNFSKEIRDMFIKFKDNILNCPSKKSIEILYAFSLYIDTLPDNSIIDLSLNIIENFFSKYSLSSISTYDKFLLYNSLIKLKSTISKQNNDTLHDQKKLISEYIWDLDEIFSNENLCKNEITDTYDIISYELYLLRFNKSESQKFYDNVLIPSKIFSSFPNIPKNYESEKYFGFNHKTENIIPDKCFKHSSYKTMDECNLTPIICKNIHFLYDKNKFSKPKIKFDSKINMKLIYLMIYELKDTIIKATK
;
A
#
# COMPACT_ATOMS: atom_id res chain seq x y z
N MET A 1 14.03 -8.44 56.27
CA MET A 1 13.02 -9.28 55.60
C MET A 1 11.71 -8.51 55.73
N ASP A 2 11.13 -7.87 54.72
CA ASP A 2 11.00 -8.31 53.33
C ASP A 2 11.15 -7.16 52.32
N GLN A 3 12.13 -7.32 51.43
CA GLN A 3 12.10 -6.78 50.08
C GLN A 3 11.10 -7.61 49.28
N ASN A 4 10.03 -7.05 48.71
CA ASN A 4 9.34 -7.63 47.53
C ASN A 4 8.22 -6.75 46.91
N HIS A 5 8.42 -5.44 46.79
CA HIS A 5 7.49 -4.59 46.00
C HIS A 5 7.94 -4.31 44.55
N LEU A 6 9.10 -4.80 44.10
CA LEU A 6 9.55 -4.67 42.70
C LEU A 6 9.12 -5.84 41.78
N GLY A 7 8.55 -6.93 42.32
CA GLY A 7 8.33 -8.18 41.59
C GLY A 7 7.18 -8.21 40.56
N LYS A 8 6.34 -7.17 40.47
CA LYS A 8 5.21 -7.11 39.51
C LYS A 8 5.45 -6.24 38.26
N PHE A 9 6.54 -5.49 38.19
CA PHE A 9 6.88 -4.69 36.98
C PHE A 9 7.73 -5.45 35.95
N LEU A 10 8.29 -6.61 36.30
CA LEU A 10 9.22 -7.37 35.46
C LEU A 10 8.61 -8.61 34.78
N LYS A 11 7.28 -8.78 34.83
CA LYS A 11 6.54 -9.78 34.04
C LYS A 11 5.77 -9.14 32.87
N LEU A 12 6.36 -8.16 32.20
CA LEU A 12 6.07 -7.92 30.78
C LEU A 12 6.68 -9.10 30.02
N ASN A 13 5.96 -10.23 30.01
CA ASN A 13 6.28 -11.40 29.20
C ASN A 13 6.55 -10.94 27.77
N SER A 14 7.83 -10.88 27.39
CA SER A 14 8.50 -11.74 26.41
C SER A 14 7.75 -12.12 25.12
N LEU A 15 6.73 -11.39 24.71
CA LEU A 15 6.35 -11.35 23.30
C LEU A 15 7.49 -10.64 22.57
N LYS A 16 8.36 -11.43 21.92
CA LYS A 16 9.28 -10.92 20.90
C LYS A 16 8.41 -10.45 19.73
N TYR A 17 7.87 -9.24 19.87
CA TYR A 17 7.06 -8.63 18.83
C TYR A 17 7.92 -8.45 17.58
N PRO A 18 7.34 -8.64 16.38
CA PRO A 18 7.98 -8.27 15.13
C PRO A 18 8.10 -6.73 15.09
N LEU A 19 9.14 -6.20 15.73
CA LEU A 19 9.30 -4.78 16.05
C LEU A 19 9.33 -3.93 14.78
N ILE A 20 10.14 -4.34 13.81
CA ILE A 20 10.33 -3.63 12.55
C ILE A 20 9.05 -3.71 11.71
N GLU A 21 8.45 -4.90 11.61
CA GLU A 21 7.19 -5.10 10.89
C GLU A 21 6.10 -4.20 11.48
N TYR A 22 6.00 -4.09 12.81
CA TYR A 22 5.02 -3.22 13.45
C TYR A 22 5.30 -1.75 13.17
N GLN A 23 6.56 -1.31 13.28
CA GLN A 23 6.94 0.09 13.00
C GLN A 23 6.60 0.50 11.56
N LEU A 24 6.94 -0.34 10.57
CA LEU A 24 6.66 -0.09 9.15
C LEU A 24 5.17 -0.20 8.83
N PHE A 25 4.47 -1.17 9.41
CA PHE A 25 3.02 -1.30 9.25
C PHE A 25 2.27 -0.11 9.88
N ASN A 26 2.66 0.31 11.09
CA ASN A 26 2.08 1.48 11.75
C ASN A 26 2.36 2.75 10.95
N PHE A 27 3.60 2.94 10.49
CA PHE A 27 3.97 4.04 9.61
C PHE A 27 3.06 4.09 8.38
N SER A 28 2.93 2.98 7.65
CA SER A 28 2.15 2.94 6.40
C SER A 28 0.64 3.15 6.62
N LYS A 29 0.06 2.51 7.64
CA LYS A 29 -1.35 2.66 8.03
C LYS A 29 -1.69 4.10 8.41
N GLU A 30 -0.93 4.72 9.31
CA GLU A 30 -1.21 6.08 9.76
C GLU A 30 -0.85 7.14 8.70
N SER A 31 0.18 6.89 7.88
CA SER A 31 0.48 7.75 6.72
C SER A 31 -0.70 7.76 5.74
N LEU A 32 -1.27 6.59 5.42
CA LEU A 32 -2.46 6.52 4.59
C LEU A 32 -3.63 7.29 5.22
N LYS A 33 -3.89 7.11 6.51
CA LYS A 33 -4.96 7.81 7.24
C LYS A 33 -4.78 9.32 7.16
N GLN A 34 -3.57 9.83 7.38
CA GLN A 34 -3.27 11.26 7.24
C GLN A 34 -3.46 11.76 5.80
N ILE A 35 -3.04 10.99 4.80
CA ILE A 35 -3.22 11.33 3.39
C ILE A 35 -4.71 11.35 3.02
N LEU A 36 -5.44 10.29 3.36
CA LEU A 36 -6.84 10.10 3.01
C LEU A 36 -7.76 11.12 3.68
N LEU A 37 -7.49 11.45 4.94
CA LEU A 37 -8.43 12.18 5.78
C LEU A 37 -8.03 13.66 5.99
N ASN A 38 -6.73 13.94 6.10
CA ASN A 38 -6.26 15.24 6.60
C ASN A 38 -5.46 16.05 5.57
N SER A 39 -5.06 15.43 4.45
CA SER A 39 -4.19 16.11 3.50
C SER A 39 -4.88 17.20 2.68
N LYS A 40 -6.17 17.01 2.36
CA LYS A 40 -6.88 17.80 1.35
C LYS A 40 -6.07 17.93 0.04
N CYS A 41 -5.21 16.96 -0.26
CA CYS A 41 -4.33 16.90 -1.44
C CYS A 41 -5.06 16.21 -2.59
N GLY A 42 -6.24 16.70 -2.95
CA GLY A 42 -7.14 16.02 -3.87
C GLY A 42 -8.57 16.50 -3.71
N GLU A 43 -9.49 15.90 -4.46
CA GLU A 43 -10.91 16.12 -4.29
C GLU A 43 -11.44 15.31 -3.11
N ILE A 44 -12.35 15.89 -2.34
CA ILE A 44 -12.95 15.27 -1.14
C ILE A 44 -14.31 14.68 -1.46
N ILE A 45 -14.68 13.60 -0.76
CA ILE A 45 -16.04 13.05 -0.80
C ILE A 45 -16.94 13.97 0.04
N HIS A 46 -17.92 14.62 -0.57
CA HIS A 46 -18.79 15.55 0.13
C HIS A 46 -19.66 14.88 1.19
N GLY A 47 -19.89 15.59 2.30
CA GLY A 47 -20.57 15.03 3.47
C GLY A 47 -22.02 14.58 3.29
N LYS A 48 -22.71 15.05 2.24
CA LYS A 48 -24.05 14.58 1.89
C LYS A 48 -24.03 13.14 1.37
N GLU A 49 -22.94 12.77 0.69
CA GLU A 49 -22.74 11.45 0.09
C GLU A 49 -22.15 10.44 1.09
N PHE A 50 -21.43 10.94 2.11
CA PHE A 50 -20.73 10.11 3.08
C PHE A 50 -21.43 10.08 4.46
N LYS A 51 -22.40 9.16 4.61
CA LYS A 51 -23.19 8.96 5.84
C LYS A 51 -22.55 8.01 6.87
N ASP A 52 -21.63 7.15 6.43
CA ASP A 52 -21.05 6.09 7.27
C ASP A 52 -19.81 6.60 8.00
N ARG A 53 -19.96 7.06 9.25
CA ARG A 53 -18.84 7.56 10.07
C ARG A 53 -18.65 6.73 11.33
N PRO A 54 -17.41 6.33 11.65
CA PRO A 54 -17.09 5.72 12.93
C PRO A 54 -17.09 6.77 14.06
N PRO A 55 -17.27 6.35 15.33
CA PRO A 55 -17.21 7.24 16.49
C PRO A 55 -15.90 8.02 16.59
N SER A 56 -15.96 9.24 17.14
CA SER A 56 -14.85 10.20 17.18
C SER A 56 -13.62 9.75 17.98
N THR A 57 -13.76 8.75 18.86
CA THR A 57 -12.67 8.20 19.68
C THR A 57 -11.83 7.16 18.95
N ASP A 58 -12.32 6.65 17.81
CA ASP A 58 -11.77 5.45 17.18
C ASP A 58 -11.01 5.74 15.88
N LEU A 59 -11.27 6.90 15.25
CA LEU A 59 -10.72 7.28 13.95
C LEU A 59 -10.41 8.78 13.84
N LEU A 60 -9.98 9.40 14.95
CA LEU A 60 -9.79 10.85 15.17
C LEU A 60 -11.12 11.62 15.32
N ASN A 61 -11.07 12.81 15.89
CA ASN A 61 -12.21 13.72 16.11
C ASN A 61 -12.90 14.15 14.79
N THR A 62 -13.72 13.28 14.21
CA THR A 62 -14.17 13.22 12.80
C THR A 62 -15.41 14.06 12.43
N LYS A 63 -15.85 15.01 13.26
CA LYS A 63 -17.09 15.77 12.94
C LYS A 63 -17.00 16.56 11.62
N HIS A 64 -15.79 16.89 11.14
CA HIS A 64 -15.57 17.69 9.92
C HIS A 64 -14.53 17.12 8.92
N ILE A 65 -14.26 15.81 8.98
CA ILE A 65 -13.24 15.19 8.14
C ILE A 65 -13.91 14.43 6.97
N TYR A 66 -13.52 14.77 5.75
CA TYR A 66 -14.03 14.16 4.51
C TYR A 66 -12.91 13.41 3.81
N PRO A 67 -13.06 12.10 3.56
CA PRO A 67 -12.04 11.33 2.86
C PRO A 67 -11.82 11.84 1.43
N LEU A 68 -10.62 11.65 0.89
CA LEU A 68 -10.34 11.94 -0.51
C LEU A 68 -11.09 11.00 -1.47
N ALA A 69 -11.77 11.60 -2.45
CA ALA A 69 -12.30 10.94 -3.63
C ALA A 69 -11.18 10.64 -4.64
N CYS A 70 -10.18 11.51 -4.74
CA CYS A 70 -8.97 11.28 -5.54
C CYS A 70 -7.76 12.00 -4.92
N LEU A 71 -6.56 11.62 -5.34
CA LEU A 71 -5.29 12.13 -4.86
C LEU A 71 -4.51 12.82 -5.98
N TYR A 72 -4.00 14.01 -5.67
CA TYR A 72 -3.12 14.79 -6.53
C TYR A 72 -1.64 14.39 -6.41
N LYS A 73 -0.88 14.65 -7.47
CA LYS A 73 0.47 14.11 -7.69
C LYS A 73 1.49 14.56 -6.67
N LYS A 74 1.49 15.84 -6.26
CA LYS A 74 2.54 16.41 -5.38
C LYS A 74 1.99 17.47 -4.44
N ALA A 75 2.50 17.47 -3.22
CA ALA A 75 2.24 18.51 -2.22
C ALA A 75 3.45 18.71 -1.30
N LYS A 76 3.38 19.73 -0.44
CA LYS A 76 4.30 19.91 0.68
C LYS A 76 3.78 19.17 1.91
N PRO A 77 4.62 18.41 2.63
CA PRO A 77 4.19 17.63 3.80
C PRO A 77 4.09 18.44 5.10
N ASN A 78 4.19 19.78 5.04
CA ASN A 78 4.09 20.63 6.22
C ASN A 78 2.67 20.60 6.78
N ILE A 79 2.55 20.50 8.10
CA ILE A 79 1.24 20.53 8.77
C ILE A 79 0.94 21.91 9.35
N LYS A 80 -0.35 22.19 9.51
CA LYS A 80 -0.92 23.31 10.25
C LYS A 80 -2.04 22.77 11.15
N SER A 81 -2.13 23.28 12.37
CA SER A 81 -3.24 22.95 13.26
C SER A 81 -4.44 23.84 12.92
N GLU A 82 -5.56 23.23 12.55
CA GLU A 82 -6.85 23.90 12.34
C GLU A 82 -7.89 23.20 13.21
N LYS A 83 -8.48 23.92 14.18
CA LYS A 83 -9.50 23.37 15.10
C LYS A 83 -9.04 22.07 15.81
N HIS A 84 -7.79 22.04 16.28
CA HIS A 84 -7.14 20.87 16.91
C HIS A 84 -6.95 19.65 15.99
N ILE A 85 -7.14 19.81 14.68
CA ILE A 85 -6.85 18.78 13.67
C ILE A 85 -5.63 19.24 12.86
N LEU A 86 -4.65 18.35 12.74
CA LEU A 86 -3.46 18.61 11.94
C LEU A 86 -3.77 18.34 10.47
N ASN A 87 -3.80 19.39 9.67
CA ASN A 87 -4.04 19.37 8.24
C ASN A 87 -2.78 19.73 7.47
N TRP A 88 -2.65 19.28 6.23
CA TRP A 88 -1.53 19.70 5.39
C TRP A 88 -1.68 21.17 4.99
N LYS A 89 -0.56 21.86 4.83
CA LYS A 89 -0.53 23.17 4.16
C LYS A 89 -0.87 22.97 2.68
N GLN A 90 -1.89 23.69 2.20
CA GLN A 90 -2.41 23.54 0.83
C GLN A 90 -1.60 24.33 -0.21
N ASP A 91 -0.49 24.94 0.21
CA ASP A 91 0.34 25.77 -0.65
C ASP A 91 1.08 24.91 -1.70
N LYS A 92 0.95 25.24 -2.99
CA LYS A 92 1.68 24.64 -4.10
C LYS A 92 1.38 23.13 -4.32
N ILE A 93 0.11 22.75 -4.35
CA ILE A 93 -0.33 21.41 -4.78
C ILE A 93 -0.28 21.30 -6.32
N LYS A 94 0.35 20.23 -6.83
CA LYS A 94 0.32 19.92 -8.27
C LYS A 94 -0.92 19.08 -8.59
N LYS A 95 -1.96 19.74 -9.08
CA LYS A 95 -3.29 19.22 -9.46
C LYS A 95 -3.30 18.29 -10.69
N LYS A 96 -2.32 17.40 -10.80
CA LYS A 96 -2.34 16.27 -11.74
C LYS A 96 -2.77 15.02 -10.96
N VAL A 97 -3.63 14.21 -11.54
CA VAL A 97 -4.05 12.92 -11.01
C VAL A 97 -3.27 11.84 -11.73
N ASP A 98 -2.57 11.03 -10.96
CA ASP A 98 -1.94 9.81 -11.45
C ASP A 98 -2.82 8.63 -11.10
N ILE A 99 -3.40 7.96 -12.10
CA ILE A 99 -4.45 6.99 -11.86
C ILE A 99 -3.92 5.74 -11.15
N LEU A 100 -2.68 5.33 -11.45
CA LEU A 100 -2.04 4.18 -10.80
C LEU A 100 -1.86 4.43 -9.29
N SER A 101 -1.40 5.63 -8.89
CA SER A 101 -1.28 6.00 -7.48
C SER A 101 -2.64 6.02 -6.76
N ASN A 102 -3.70 6.41 -7.46
CA ASN A 102 -5.06 6.38 -6.93
C ASN A 102 -5.60 4.95 -6.78
N ALA A 103 -5.29 4.05 -7.72
CA ALA A 103 -5.57 2.64 -7.59
C ALA A 103 -4.85 2.02 -6.37
N TYR A 104 -3.57 2.33 -6.17
CA TYR A 104 -2.85 1.91 -4.95
C TYR A 104 -3.49 2.47 -3.68
N MET A 105 -3.90 3.74 -3.65
CA MET A 105 -4.62 4.30 -2.49
C MET A 105 -5.88 3.50 -2.16
N THR A 106 -6.69 3.18 -3.17
CA THR A 106 -7.90 2.37 -3.01
C THR A 106 -7.57 0.94 -2.53
N LEU A 107 -6.49 0.33 -3.04
CA LEU A 107 -6.03 -0.97 -2.54
C LEU A 107 -5.55 -0.90 -1.08
N CYS A 108 -4.87 0.17 -0.66
CA CYS A 108 -4.50 0.36 0.74
C CYS A 108 -5.75 0.36 1.63
N ILE A 109 -6.78 1.12 1.25
CA ILE A 109 -8.05 1.23 1.95
C ILE A 109 -8.74 -0.15 2.07
N LEU A 110 -8.82 -0.90 0.96
CA LEU A 110 -9.42 -2.24 0.94
C LEU A 110 -8.62 -3.25 1.79
N ASN A 111 -7.30 -3.15 1.82
CA ASN A 111 -6.47 -4.00 2.67
C ASN A 111 -6.60 -3.64 4.16
N LEU A 112 -6.72 -2.35 4.50
CA LEU A 112 -7.01 -1.94 5.87
C LEU A 112 -8.40 -2.40 6.33
N ALA A 113 -9.41 -2.34 5.46
CA ALA A 113 -10.73 -2.92 5.79
C ALA A 113 -10.61 -4.39 6.20
N LYS A 114 -9.91 -5.22 5.41
CA LYS A 114 -9.66 -6.64 5.73
C LYS A 114 -8.81 -6.82 7.00
N TYR A 115 -7.87 -5.91 7.25
CA TYR A 115 -7.06 -5.95 8.47
C TYR A 115 -7.93 -5.69 9.71
N TYR A 116 -8.72 -4.63 9.69
CA TYR A 116 -9.60 -4.25 10.80
C TYR A 116 -10.70 -5.28 11.06
N GLU A 117 -11.22 -5.90 10.00
CA GLU A 117 -12.15 -7.03 10.10
C GLU A 117 -11.57 -8.19 10.93
N LYS A 118 -10.27 -8.47 10.80
CA LYS A 118 -9.63 -9.60 11.49
C LYS A 118 -9.15 -9.28 12.90
N ILE A 119 -8.80 -8.02 13.19
CA ILE A 119 -8.16 -7.65 14.47
C ILE A 119 -9.14 -7.07 15.49
N ILE A 120 -10.25 -6.45 15.08
CA ILE A 120 -11.18 -5.82 16.02
C ILE A 120 -12.15 -6.87 16.57
N HIS A 121 -12.08 -7.13 17.87
CA HIS A 121 -12.97 -8.10 18.53
C HIS A 121 -14.41 -7.61 18.66
N ASN A 122 -14.60 -6.34 19.06
CA ASN A 122 -15.94 -5.77 19.22
C ASN A 122 -16.64 -5.68 17.85
N GLU A 123 -17.71 -6.45 17.69
CA GLU A 123 -18.40 -6.58 16.40
C GLU A 123 -18.97 -5.26 15.89
N LYS A 124 -19.62 -4.47 16.76
CA LYS A 124 -20.20 -3.19 16.36
C LYS A 124 -19.13 -2.24 15.81
N LYS A 125 -18.04 -2.06 16.57
CA LYS A 125 -16.90 -1.23 16.18
C LYS A 125 -16.20 -1.75 14.92
N ARG A 126 -16.00 -3.06 14.84
CA ARG A 126 -15.45 -3.72 13.65
C ARG A 126 -16.29 -3.38 12.43
N ASN A 127 -17.60 -3.57 12.52
CA ASN A 127 -18.53 -3.31 11.42
C ASN A 127 -18.54 -1.84 11.01
N GLU A 128 -18.50 -0.90 11.96
CA GLU A 128 -18.44 0.54 11.69
C GLU A 128 -17.15 0.94 10.94
N ILE A 129 -15.99 0.46 11.42
CA ILE A 129 -14.69 0.77 10.82
C ILE A 129 -14.54 0.12 9.43
N VAL A 130 -14.90 -1.16 9.29
CA VAL A 130 -14.86 -1.87 8.01
C VAL A 130 -15.78 -1.19 7.00
N LYS A 131 -17.02 -0.86 7.40
CA LYS A 131 -17.98 -0.17 6.54
C LYS A 131 -17.45 1.19 6.08
N PHE A 132 -16.80 1.94 6.97
CA PHE A 132 -16.18 3.22 6.64
C PHE A 132 -15.14 3.08 5.51
N TYR A 133 -14.17 2.19 5.66
CA TYR A 133 -13.12 2.01 4.64
C TYR A 133 -13.70 1.46 3.32
N VAL A 134 -14.61 0.49 3.38
CA VAL A 134 -15.28 -0.05 2.17
C VAL A 134 -16.09 1.04 1.47
N SER A 135 -16.77 1.91 2.21
CA SER A 135 -17.53 3.03 1.63
C SER A 135 -16.60 4.05 0.97
N CYS A 136 -15.43 4.35 1.57
CA CYS A 136 -14.40 5.19 0.95
C CYS A 136 -13.95 4.61 -0.40
N ALA A 137 -13.57 3.33 -0.44
CA ALA A 137 -13.14 2.67 -1.67
C ALA A 137 -14.25 2.67 -2.75
N LYS A 138 -15.49 2.38 -2.35
CA LYS A 138 -16.65 2.41 -3.26
C LYS A 138 -16.84 3.80 -3.89
N HIS A 139 -16.78 4.86 -3.09
CA HIS A 139 -16.92 6.23 -3.59
C HIS A 139 -15.74 6.64 -4.50
N GLN A 140 -14.50 6.26 -4.14
CA GLN A 140 -13.33 6.48 -4.99
C GLN A 140 -13.49 5.80 -6.36
N LEU A 141 -13.88 4.52 -6.39
CA LEU A 141 -14.07 3.79 -7.63
C LEU A 141 -15.18 4.39 -8.50
N ASN A 142 -16.32 4.76 -7.92
CA ASN A 142 -17.38 5.44 -8.65
C ASN A 142 -16.90 6.81 -9.19
N TYR A 143 -16.12 7.53 -8.41
CA TYR A 143 -15.51 8.80 -8.83
C TYR A 143 -14.57 8.60 -10.02
N TYR A 144 -13.74 7.55 -10.00
CA TYR A 144 -12.81 7.25 -11.09
C TYR A 144 -13.56 6.90 -12.38
N VAL A 145 -14.61 6.08 -12.30
CA VAL A 145 -15.46 5.72 -13.46
C VAL A 145 -16.06 6.96 -14.12
N ASN A 146 -16.49 7.93 -13.33
CA ASN A 146 -17.17 9.11 -13.85
C ASN A 146 -16.21 10.19 -14.37
N ASN A 147 -14.96 10.20 -13.94
CA ASN A 147 -14.06 11.34 -14.19
C ASN A 147 -12.74 10.98 -14.89
N PHE A 148 -12.25 9.73 -14.78
CA PHE A 148 -10.87 9.36 -15.12
C PHE A 148 -10.77 8.39 -16.30
N ARG A 149 -11.78 8.35 -17.18
CA ARG A 149 -11.76 7.56 -18.41
C ARG A 149 -11.63 8.46 -19.63
N ASN A 150 -10.91 7.99 -20.64
CA ASN A 150 -10.89 8.61 -21.96
C ASN A 150 -12.15 8.23 -22.77
N ASP A 151 -12.26 8.73 -24.00
CA ASP A 151 -13.44 8.55 -24.85
C ASP A 151 -13.73 7.08 -25.22
N ILE A 152 -12.71 6.22 -25.18
CA ILE A 152 -12.86 4.77 -25.41
C ILE A 152 -13.13 3.99 -24.11
N GLY A 153 -13.32 4.68 -22.98
CA GLY A 153 -13.69 4.09 -21.70
C GLY A 153 -12.53 3.52 -20.88
N LEU A 154 -11.28 3.82 -21.22
CA LEU A 154 -10.08 3.35 -20.51
C LEU A 154 -9.56 4.38 -19.52
N PHE A 155 -9.02 3.91 -18.39
CA PHE A 155 -8.55 4.82 -17.36
C PHE A 155 -7.24 5.51 -17.74
N VAL A 156 -7.17 6.82 -17.57
CA VAL A 156 -5.99 7.63 -17.94
C VAL A 156 -5.65 8.65 -16.86
N ASP A 157 -4.41 9.15 -16.88
CA ASP A 157 -3.99 10.25 -16.03
C ASP A 157 -4.74 11.54 -16.41
N MET A 158 -5.15 12.32 -15.41
CA MET A 158 -5.95 13.53 -15.60
C MET A 158 -5.28 14.77 -15.04
N VAL A 159 -5.69 15.94 -15.53
CA VAL A 159 -5.36 17.24 -14.93
C VAL A 159 -6.65 17.88 -14.44
N ALA A 160 -6.65 18.32 -13.18
CA ALA A 160 -7.78 19.02 -12.61
C ALA A 160 -7.69 20.52 -12.91
N SER A 161 -8.75 21.08 -13.45
CA SER A 161 -8.98 22.51 -13.68
C SER A 161 -10.17 22.97 -12.85
N TYR A 162 -10.12 24.22 -12.40
CA TYR A 162 -11.19 24.85 -11.62
C TYR A 162 -11.77 25.96 -12.47
N ASP A 163 -13.10 26.05 -12.51
CA ASP A 163 -13.76 27.16 -13.17
C ASP A 163 -13.52 28.44 -12.35
N ASP A 164 -12.99 29.48 -13.02
CA ASP A 164 -12.76 30.79 -12.41
C ASP A 164 -14.06 31.43 -11.89
N LYS A 165 -15.22 31.06 -12.47
CA LYS A 165 -16.55 31.55 -12.07
C LYS A 165 -17.17 30.76 -10.93
N ASN A 166 -16.84 29.47 -10.79
CA ASN A 166 -17.36 28.58 -9.77
C ASN A 166 -16.22 27.73 -9.17
N LYS A 167 -15.54 28.29 -8.16
CA LYS A 167 -14.42 27.63 -7.45
C LYS A 167 -14.77 26.27 -6.79
N ASN A 168 -16.06 25.91 -6.75
CA ASN A 168 -16.54 24.65 -6.20
C ASN A 168 -16.67 23.53 -7.25
N TYR A 169 -16.52 23.82 -8.55
CA TYR A 169 -16.61 22.82 -9.60
C TYR A 169 -15.22 22.51 -10.16
N VAL A 170 -14.90 21.21 -10.21
CA VAL A 170 -13.63 20.70 -10.73
C VAL A 170 -13.91 19.91 -11.99
N SER A 171 -13.29 20.31 -13.08
CA SER A 171 -13.28 19.56 -14.33
C SER A 171 -11.97 18.81 -14.50
N PHE A 172 -12.02 17.67 -15.18
CA PHE A 172 -10.86 16.87 -15.52
C PHE A 172 -10.68 16.81 -17.03
N SER A 173 -9.45 17.00 -17.48
CA SER A 173 -9.06 16.80 -18.87
C SER A 173 -7.89 15.82 -18.95
N SER A 174 -7.97 14.86 -19.86
CA SER A 174 -6.82 14.03 -20.21
C SER A 174 -5.80 14.90 -20.94
N TYR A 175 -4.52 14.70 -20.64
CA TYR A 175 -3.44 15.34 -21.41
C TYR A 175 -2.86 14.40 -22.47
N ASP A 176 -3.23 13.13 -22.42
CA ASP A 176 -2.74 12.05 -23.27
C ASP A 176 -3.93 11.15 -23.58
N THR A 177 -4.12 10.82 -24.86
CA THR A 177 -5.16 9.89 -25.31
C THR A 177 -4.71 8.43 -25.15
N SER A 178 -3.40 8.19 -25.02
CA SER A 178 -2.84 6.87 -24.76
C SER A 178 -3.12 6.43 -23.32
N PHE A 179 -3.29 5.13 -23.14
CA PHE A 179 -3.50 4.51 -21.84
C PHE A 179 -2.36 3.55 -21.52
N GLU A 180 -2.15 3.30 -20.24
CA GLU A 180 -1.25 2.25 -19.79
C GLU A 180 -2.03 1.05 -19.27
N PHE A 181 -1.50 -0.16 -19.46
CA PHE A 181 -2.07 -1.40 -18.95
C PHE A 181 -1.99 -1.52 -17.43
N SER A 182 -0.90 -1.07 -16.77
CA SER A 182 -0.75 -1.22 -15.32
C SER A 182 -1.92 -0.60 -14.54
N PRO A 183 -2.33 0.66 -14.76
CA PRO A 183 -3.53 1.22 -14.11
C PRO A 183 -4.78 0.36 -14.27
N GLN A 184 -5.04 -0.18 -15.46
CA GLN A 184 -6.22 -1.01 -15.70
C GLN A 184 -6.14 -2.29 -14.86
N ALA A 185 -4.96 -2.93 -14.80
CA ALA A 185 -4.76 -4.17 -14.06
C ALA A 185 -5.00 -3.96 -12.55
N TYR A 186 -4.49 -2.87 -11.99
CA TYR A 186 -4.71 -2.57 -10.57
C TYR A 186 -6.16 -2.15 -10.28
N LEU A 187 -6.82 -1.43 -11.18
CA LEU A 187 -8.24 -1.09 -11.03
C LEU A 187 -9.15 -2.32 -11.14
N MET A 188 -8.84 -3.27 -12.03
CA MET A 188 -9.49 -4.59 -12.07
C MET A 188 -9.47 -5.25 -10.69
N VAL A 189 -8.30 -5.28 -10.03
CA VAL A 189 -8.17 -5.80 -8.65
C VAL A 189 -9.01 -5.00 -7.67
N CYS A 190 -9.02 -3.67 -7.76
CA CYS A 190 -9.80 -2.80 -6.88
C CYS A 190 -11.30 -3.09 -6.97
N PHE A 191 -11.85 -3.16 -8.18
CA PHE A 191 -13.28 -3.41 -8.42
C PHE A 191 -13.69 -4.78 -7.89
N SER A 192 -12.91 -5.83 -8.18
CA SER A 192 -13.15 -7.18 -7.66
C SER A 192 -13.09 -7.23 -6.13
N LYS A 193 -12.03 -6.68 -5.52
CA LYS A 193 -11.89 -6.66 -4.06
C LYS A 193 -12.98 -5.84 -3.37
N CYS A 194 -13.36 -4.69 -3.94
CA CYS A 194 -14.42 -3.86 -3.39
C CYS A 194 -15.77 -4.56 -3.48
N SER A 195 -16.08 -5.22 -4.61
CA SER A 195 -17.29 -6.03 -4.76
C SER A 195 -17.40 -7.11 -3.70
N ASN A 196 -16.33 -7.87 -3.46
CA ASN A 196 -16.31 -8.95 -2.47
C ASN A 196 -16.52 -8.46 -1.02
N LEU A 197 -16.15 -7.21 -0.71
CA LEU A 197 -16.34 -6.61 0.61
C LEU A 197 -17.67 -5.88 0.77
N LEU A 198 -18.43 -5.68 -0.31
CA LEU A 198 -19.77 -5.10 -0.23
C LEU A 198 -20.79 -6.16 0.21
N LYS A 199 -21.79 -5.71 0.97
CA LYS A 199 -22.97 -6.52 1.33
C LYS A 199 -23.72 -6.94 0.07
N ASP A 200 -24.38 -8.10 0.11
CA ASP A 200 -25.17 -8.63 -1.01
C ASP A 200 -26.29 -7.68 -1.45
N THR A 201 -26.83 -6.90 -0.51
CA THR A 201 -27.87 -5.90 -0.78
C THR A 201 -27.35 -4.61 -1.44
N SER A 202 -26.04 -4.45 -1.60
CA SER A 202 -25.46 -3.26 -2.21
C SER A 202 -25.71 -3.25 -3.71
N PRO A 203 -26.29 -2.17 -4.29
CA PRO A 203 -26.50 -2.08 -5.74
C PRO A 203 -25.18 -1.99 -6.52
N TYR A 204 -24.05 -1.76 -5.86
CA TYR A 204 -22.72 -1.67 -6.49
C TYR A 204 -21.99 -3.01 -6.56
N LYS A 205 -22.41 -4.03 -5.80
CA LYS A 205 -21.68 -5.31 -5.70
C LYS A 205 -21.54 -5.99 -7.05
N ILE A 206 -22.67 -6.25 -7.72
CA ILE A 206 -22.69 -6.92 -9.03
C ILE A 206 -22.07 -6.02 -10.12
N PRO A 207 -22.44 -4.73 -10.27
CA PRO A 207 -21.82 -3.86 -11.28
C PRO A 207 -20.31 -3.76 -11.17
N PHE A 208 -19.74 -3.66 -9.95
CA PHE A 208 -18.28 -3.61 -9.79
C PHE A 208 -17.62 -4.93 -10.16
N LEU A 209 -18.24 -6.07 -9.84
CA LEU A 209 -17.72 -7.37 -10.26
C LEU A 209 -17.73 -7.52 -11.79
N ASN A 210 -18.83 -7.10 -12.43
CA ASN A 210 -18.95 -7.15 -13.89
C ASN A 210 -17.93 -6.23 -14.56
N PHE A 211 -17.79 -5.00 -14.07
CA PHE A 211 -16.79 -4.06 -14.62
C PHE A 211 -15.36 -4.58 -14.43
N SER A 212 -15.06 -5.26 -13.32
CA SER A 212 -13.79 -5.97 -13.17
C SER A 212 -13.59 -7.07 -14.22
N LYS A 213 -14.65 -7.82 -14.58
CA LYS A 213 -14.58 -8.86 -15.62
C LYS A 213 -14.45 -8.26 -17.01
N GLU A 214 -15.05 -7.11 -17.29
CA GLU A 214 -14.87 -6.38 -18.55
C GLU A 214 -13.40 -5.95 -18.73
N ILE A 215 -12.75 -5.44 -17.68
CA ILE A 215 -11.32 -5.12 -17.72
C ILE A 215 -10.49 -6.41 -17.91
N ARG A 216 -10.87 -7.51 -17.27
CA ARG A 216 -10.24 -8.83 -17.46
C ARG A 216 -10.31 -9.27 -18.93
N ASP A 217 -11.49 -9.19 -19.54
CA ASP A 217 -11.70 -9.57 -20.94
C ASP A 217 -10.90 -8.66 -21.90
N MET A 218 -10.71 -7.39 -21.54
CA MET A 218 -9.81 -6.48 -22.25
C MET A 218 -8.36 -7.01 -22.24
N PHE A 219 -7.83 -7.47 -21.10
CA PHE A 219 -6.50 -8.09 -21.06
C PHE A 219 -6.36 -9.34 -21.94
N ILE A 220 -7.39 -10.19 -21.99
CA ILE A 220 -7.38 -11.37 -22.88
C ILE A 220 -7.31 -10.92 -24.35
N LYS A 221 -8.11 -9.92 -24.74
CA LYS A 221 -8.14 -9.40 -26.11
C LYS A 221 -6.83 -8.73 -26.53
N PHE A 222 -6.16 -8.05 -25.60
CA PHE A 222 -4.89 -7.34 -25.86
C PHE A 222 -3.64 -8.20 -25.55
N LYS A 223 -3.77 -9.54 -25.51
CA LYS A 223 -2.65 -10.47 -25.18
C LYS A 223 -1.36 -10.10 -25.92
N ASP A 224 -1.41 -9.93 -27.23
CA ASP A 224 -0.21 -9.68 -28.04
C ASP A 224 0.44 -8.32 -27.72
N ASN A 225 -0.36 -7.29 -27.44
CA ASN A 225 0.15 -5.99 -27.01
C ASN A 225 0.82 -6.08 -25.63
N ILE A 226 0.27 -6.91 -24.73
CA ILE A 226 0.82 -7.11 -23.38
C ILE A 226 2.16 -7.84 -23.43
N LEU A 227 2.30 -8.86 -24.29
CA LEU A 227 3.57 -9.59 -24.47
C LEU A 227 4.69 -8.72 -25.07
N ASN A 228 4.33 -7.58 -25.67
CA ASN A 228 5.29 -6.60 -26.18
C ASN A 228 5.57 -5.44 -25.22
N CYS A 229 5.04 -5.48 -23.99
CA CYS A 229 5.35 -4.47 -22.99
C CYS A 229 6.82 -4.51 -22.52
N PRO A 230 7.40 -3.35 -22.13
CA PRO A 230 8.70 -3.30 -21.47
C PRO A 230 8.72 -4.12 -20.17
N SER A 231 9.90 -4.63 -19.79
CA SER A 231 10.14 -5.46 -18.59
C SER A 231 9.38 -4.97 -17.35
N LYS A 232 9.55 -3.71 -16.99
CA LYS A 232 8.90 -3.07 -15.84
C LYS A 232 7.37 -3.15 -15.88
N LYS A 233 6.77 -2.90 -17.05
CA LYS A 233 5.31 -2.95 -17.22
C LYS A 233 4.80 -4.38 -17.14
N SER A 234 5.51 -5.33 -17.74
CA SER A 234 5.19 -6.75 -17.65
C SER A 234 5.17 -7.24 -16.20
N ILE A 235 6.16 -6.84 -15.39
CA ILE A 235 6.22 -7.17 -13.96
C ILE A 235 5.06 -6.53 -13.17
N GLU A 236 4.75 -5.26 -13.43
CA GLU A 236 3.61 -4.58 -12.79
C GLU A 236 2.27 -5.26 -13.10
N ILE A 237 2.05 -5.67 -14.35
CA ILE A 237 0.86 -6.40 -14.79
C ILE A 237 0.80 -7.78 -14.13
N LEU A 238 1.92 -8.54 -14.14
CA LEU A 238 2.02 -9.84 -13.47
C LEU A 238 1.68 -9.75 -11.98
N TYR A 239 2.20 -8.74 -11.30
CA TYR A 239 1.92 -8.54 -9.89
C TYR A 239 0.43 -8.23 -9.68
N ALA A 240 -0.17 -7.34 -10.48
CA ALA A 240 -1.60 -7.07 -10.40
C ALA A 240 -2.46 -8.32 -10.68
N PHE A 241 -2.10 -9.14 -11.66
CA PHE A 241 -2.78 -10.42 -11.94
C PHE A 241 -2.68 -11.39 -10.77
N SER A 242 -1.53 -11.48 -10.12
CA SER A 242 -1.38 -12.32 -8.92
C SER A 242 -2.32 -11.89 -7.78
N LEU A 243 -2.57 -10.59 -7.63
CA LEU A 243 -3.53 -10.04 -6.67
C LEU A 243 -4.99 -10.30 -7.07
N TYR A 244 -5.27 -10.29 -8.37
CA TYR A 244 -6.60 -10.59 -8.91
C TYR A 244 -6.94 -12.05 -8.68
N ILE A 245 -6.04 -12.96 -9.05
CA ILE A 245 -6.16 -14.41 -8.86
C ILE A 245 -6.41 -14.76 -7.38
N ASP A 246 -5.74 -14.07 -6.44
CA ASP A 246 -5.98 -14.25 -5.01
C ASP A 246 -7.40 -13.86 -4.55
N THR A 247 -8.04 -12.97 -5.31
CA THR A 247 -9.38 -12.46 -5.01
C THR A 247 -10.45 -13.30 -5.70
N LEU A 248 -10.21 -13.67 -6.95
CA LEU A 248 -11.08 -14.46 -7.81
C LEU A 248 -10.18 -15.31 -8.72
N PRO A 249 -9.98 -16.61 -8.42
CA PRO A 249 -9.20 -17.50 -9.28
C PRO A 249 -9.82 -17.55 -10.69
N ASP A 250 -8.99 -17.32 -11.70
CA ASP A 250 -9.41 -17.26 -13.09
C ASP A 250 -8.32 -17.87 -13.99
N ASN A 251 -8.64 -19.00 -14.62
CA ASN A 251 -7.69 -19.75 -15.46
C ASN A 251 -7.19 -18.91 -16.64
N SER A 252 -8.03 -18.05 -17.23
CA SER A 252 -7.61 -17.20 -18.36
C SER A 252 -6.52 -16.21 -17.98
N ILE A 253 -6.56 -15.67 -16.76
CA ILE A 253 -5.52 -14.79 -16.23
C ILE A 253 -4.30 -15.56 -15.77
N ILE A 254 -4.46 -16.79 -15.26
CA ILE A 254 -3.34 -17.69 -14.97
C ILE A 254 -2.58 -18.00 -16.26
N ASP A 255 -3.27 -18.42 -17.32
CA ASP A 255 -2.66 -18.73 -18.62
C ASP A 255 -1.94 -17.51 -19.21
N LEU A 256 -2.58 -16.34 -19.17
CA LEU A 256 -1.95 -15.10 -19.62
C LEU A 256 -0.71 -14.76 -18.78
N SER A 257 -0.76 -14.97 -17.46
CA SER A 257 0.40 -14.75 -16.58
C SER A 257 1.57 -15.67 -16.95
N LEU A 258 1.30 -16.94 -17.25
CA LEU A 258 2.32 -17.89 -17.70
C LEU A 258 2.96 -17.44 -19.02
N ASN A 259 2.16 -17.02 -20.00
CA ASN A 259 2.67 -16.47 -21.26
C ASN A 259 3.56 -15.23 -21.02
N ILE A 260 3.18 -14.32 -20.12
CA ILE A 260 3.99 -13.13 -19.80
C ILE A 260 5.31 -13.54 -19.12
N ILE A 261 5.29 -14.53 -18.22
CA ILE A 261 6.50 -15.03 -17.55
C ILE A 261 7.47 -15.62 -18.58
N GLU A 262 7.02 -16.55 -19.42
CA GLU A 262 7.86 -17.18 -20.45
C GLU A 262 8.47 -16.13 -21.40
N ASN A 263 7.65 -15.19 -21.88
CA ASN A 263 8.11 -14.11 -22.74
C ASN A 263 9.04 -13.11 -22.01
N PHE A 264 8.87 -12.91 -20.71
CA PHE A 264 9.75 -12.06 -19.92
C PHE A 264 11.14 -12.68 -19.80
N PHE A 265 11.22 -13.95 -19.40
CA PHE A 265 12.49 -14.65 -19.21
C PHE A 265 13.21 -14.99 -20.52
N SER A 266 12.49 -15.06 -21.65
CA SER A 266 13.14 -15.18 -22.97
C SER A 266 13.76 -13.89 -23.48
N LYS A 267 13.30 -12.72 -23.00
CA LYS A 267 13.74 -11.40 -23.48
C LYS A 267 14.69 -10.66 -22.52
N TYR A 268 14.56 -10.89 -21.22
CA TYR A 268 15.23 -10.08 -20.20
C TYR A 268 15.99 -10.94 -19.18
N SER A 269 17.17 -10.47 -18.77
CA SER A 269 17.89 -11.03 -17.63
C SER A 269 17.41 -10.41 -16.32
N LEU A 270 17.50 -11.16 -15.21
CA LEU A 270 17.24 -10.63 -13.88
C LEU A 270 18.20 -9.50 -13.49
N SER A 271 19.44 -9.50 -13.98
CA SER A 271 20.40 -8.42 -13.75
C SER A 271 20.00 -7.08 -14.39
N SER A 272 19.09 -7.08 -15.38
CA SER A 272 18.64 -5.88 -16.09
C SER A 272 17.51 -5.10 -15.39
N ILE A 273 16.93 -5.65 -14.32
CA ILE A 273 15.80 -5.05 -13.59
C ILE A 273 16.21 -4.61 -12.17
N SER A 274 15.52 -3.61 -11.61
CA SER A 274 15.85 -3.12 -10.27
C SER A 274 15.48 -4.12 -9.16
N THR A 275 16.04 -3.95 -7.97
CA THR A 275 15.70 -4.77 -6.80
C THR A 275 14.21 -4.70 -6.47
N TYR A 276 13.58 -3.52 -6.62
CA TYR A 276 12.14 -3.36 -6.50
C TYR A 276 11.35 -4.25 -7.48
N ASP A 277 11.72 -4.25 -8.76
CA ASP A 277 11.04 -5.04 -9.79
C ASP A 277 11.28 -6.54 -9.59
N LYS A 278 12.48 -6.95 -9.16
CA LYS A 278 12.78 -8.33 -8.73
C LYS A 278 11.86 -8.77 -7.59
N PHE A 279 11.63 -7.92 -6.59
CA PHE A 279 10.75 -8.23 -5.46
C PHE A 279 9.29 -8.41 -5.88
N LEU A 280 8.79 -7.58 -6.81
CA LEU A 280 7.45 -7.76 -7.37
C LEU A 280 7.33 -9.06 -8.17
N LEU A 281 8.32 -9.36 -9.01
CA LEU A 281 8.35 -10.59 -9.79
C LEU A 281 8.35 -11.81 -8.88
N TYR A 282 9.23 -11.82 -7.87
CA TYR A 282 9.31 -12.87 -6.86
C TYR A 282 7.96 -13.15 -6.19
N ASN A 283 7.29 -12.09 -5.70
CA ASN A 283 5.98 -12.24 -5.06
C ASN A 283 4.90 -12.74 -6.03
N SER A 284 4.95 -12.32 -7.29
CA SER A 284 4.03 -12.78 -8.34
C SER A 284 4.21 -14.29 -8.59
N LEU A 285 5.46 -14.74 -8.74
CA LEU A 285 5.82 -16.13 -8.99
C LEU A 285 5.43 -17.04 -7.83
N ILE A 286 5.73 -16.67 -6.57
CA ILE A 286 5.31 -17.43 -5.39
C ILE A 286 3.79 -17.59 -5.36
N LYS A 287 3.06 -16.49 -5.60
CA LYS A 287 1.61 -16.48 -5.52
C LYS A 287 1.01 -17.36 -6.61
N LEU A 288 1.51 -17.24 -7.83
CA LEU A 288 1.08 -18.03 -8.97
C LEU A 288 1.36 -19.52 -8.73
N LYS A 289 2.58 -19.88 -8.32
CA LYS A 289 2.95 -21.26 -7.94
C LYS A 289 2.00 -21.82 -6.90
N SER A 290 1.71 -21.07 -5.83
CA SER A 290 0.78 -21.49 -4.79
C SER A 290 -0.63 -21.77 -5.32
N THR A 291 -1.14 -20.90 -6.20
CA THR A 291 -2.46 -21.08 -6.82
C THR A 291 -2.49 -22.31 -7.72
N ILE A 292 -1.52 -22.47 -8.63
CA ILE A 292 -1.46 -23.61 -9.54
C ILE A 292 -1.33 -24.92 -8.74
N SER A 293 -0.57 -24.93 -7.64
CA SER A 293 -0.48 -26.09 -6.75
C SER A 293 -1.83 -26.47 -6.13
N LYS A 294 -2.66 -25.49 -5.73
CA LYS A 294 -3.99 -25.77 -5.15
C LYS A 294 -5.01 -26.32 -6.16
N GLN A 295 -4.83 -26.06 -7.45
CA GLN A 295 -5.73 -26.54 -8.49
C GLN A 295 -5.55 -28.04 -8.81
N ASN A 296 -4.54 -28.71 -8.23
CA ASN A 296 -4.26 -30.15 -8.44
C ASN A 296 -4.28 -30.60 -9.91
N ASN A 297 -3.86 -29.71 -10.82
CA ASN A 297 -3.85 -29.99 -12.24
C ASN A 297 -2.47 -30.50 -12.65
N ASP A 298 -2.39 -31.79 -13.01
CA ASP A 298 -1.13 -32.45 -13.42
C ASP A 298 -0.60 -31.89 -14.75
N THR A 299 -1.47 -31.30 -15.57
CA THR A 299 -1.08 -30.66 -16.85
C THR A 299 -0.18 -29.44 -16.69
N LEU A 300 -0.10 -28.87 -15.47
CA LEU A 300 0.73 -27.70 -15.16
C LEU A 300 2.01 -28.04 -14.39
N HIS A 301 2.43 -29.31 -14.40
CA HIS A 301 3.61 -29.77 -13.66
C HIS A 301 4.90 -29.07 -14.12
N ASP A 302 5.13 -29.00 -15.43
CA ASP A 302 6.35 -28.40 -15.99
C ASP A 302 6.41 -26.89 -15.70
N GLN A 303 5.29 -26.19 -15.81
CA GLN A 303 5.21 -24.76 -15.47
C GLN A 303 5.47 -24.52 -13.98
N LYS A 304 4.99 -25.41 -13.08
CA LYS A 304 5.34 -25.32 -11.65
C LYS A 304 6.83 -25.47 -11.41
N LYS A 305 7.47 -26.41 -12.11
CA LYS A 305 8.91 -26.63 -12.01
C LYS A 305 9.68 -25.41 -12.49
N LEU A 306 9.34 -24.90 -13.68
CA LEU A 306 9.96 -23.71 -14.26
C LEU A 306 9.83 -22.47 -13.36
N ILE A 307 8.63 -22.20 -12.83
CA ILE A 307 8.42 -21.11 -11.86
C ILE A 307 9.28 -21.30 -10.61
N SER A 308 9.51 -22.55 -10.17
CA SER A 308 10.35 -22.84 -9.01
C SER A 308 11.81 -22.52 -9.26
N GLU A 309 12.31 -22.80 -10.46
CA GLU A 309 13.67 -22.44 -10.88
C GLU A 309 13.85 -20.92 -10.89
N TYR A 310 12.90 -20.17 -11.47
CA TYR A 310 12.94 -18.69 -11.44
C TYR A 310 12.87 -18.09 -10.04
N ILE A 311 12.13 -18.71 -9.12
CA ILE A 311 12.10 -18.30 -7.70
C ILE A 311 13.48 -18.54 -7.07
N TRP A 312 14.11 -19.67 -7.37
CA TRP A 312 15.43 -20.01 -6.85
C TRP A 312 16.51 -19.02 -7.31
N ASP A 313 16.52 -18.65 -8.60
CA ASP A 313 17.44 -17.64 -9.13
C ASP A 313 17.29 -16.28 -8.40
N LEU A 314 16.05 -15.88 -8.11
CA LEU A 314 15.77 -14.65 -7.36
C LEU A 314 16.23 -14.75 -5.89
N ASP A 315 16.02 -15.89 -5.24
CA ASP A 315 16.48 -16.13 -3.86
C ASP A 315 18.01 -16.08 -3.76
N GLU A 316 18.74 -16.60 -4.76
CA GLU A 316 20.19 -16.49 -4.82
C GLU A 316 20.64 -15.02 -4.90
N ILE A 317 20.00 -14.23 -5.78
CA ILE A 317 20.28 -12.79 -5.89
C ILE A 317 20.05 -12.08 -4.56
N PHE A 318 18.90 -12.30 -3.91
CA PHE A 318 18.58 -11.61 -2.67
C PHE A 318 19.46 -12.04 -1.48
N SER A 319 19.98 -13.26 -1.52
CA SER A 319 20.89 -13.80 -0.50
C SER A 319 22.32 -13.32 -0.65
N ASN A 320 22.66 -12.63 -1.74
CA ASN A 320 23.99 -12.09 -1.97
C ASN A 320 24.33 -10.98 -0.97
N GLU A 321 25.36 -11.17 -0.16
CA GLU A 321 25.81 -10.21 0.86
C GLU A 321 26.20 -8.84 0.28
N ASN A 322 26.58 -8.78 -1.00
CA ASN A 322 26.94 -7.55 -1.69
C ASN A 322 25.76 -6.85 -2.36
N LEU A 323 24.54 -7.41 -2.33
CA LEU A 323 23.35 -6.81 -2.97
C LEU A 323 23.12 -5.38 -2.49
N CYS A 324 23.24 -5.14 -1.18
CA CYS A 324 23.09 -3.80 -0.60
C CYS A 324 24.01 -2.76 -1.22
N LYS A 325 25.26 -3.15 -1.48
CA LYS A 325 26.22 -2.25 -2.13
C LYS A 325 25.90 -2.17 -3.61
N ASN A 326 25.64 -3.26 -4.30
CA ASN A 326 25.67 -3.29 -5.75
C ASN A 326 24.35 -2.86 -6.42
N GLU A 327 23.20 -3.11 -5.80
CA GLU A 327 21.89 -2.96 -6.46
C GLU A 327 20.93 -1.99 -5.77
N ILE A 328 21.10 -1.70 -4.47
CA ILE A 328 20.16 -0.83 -3.74
C ILE A 328 20.46 0.64 -4.03
N THR A 329 19.75 1.19 -5.00
CA THR A 329 20.05 2.52 -5.55
C THR A 329 19.03 3.60 -5.20
N ASP A 330 17.80 3.21 -4.82
CA ASP A 330 16.74 4.16 -4.56
C ASP A 330 15.79 3.77 -3.41
N THR A 331 14.79 4.62 -3.16
CA THR A 331 13.79 4.43 -2.12
C THR A 331 12.91 3.20 -2.33
N TYR A 332 12.65 2.81 -3.58
CA TYR A 332 11.88 1.62 -3.89
C TYR A 332 12.68 0.37 -3.54
N ASP A 333 13.96 0.33 -3.92
CA ASP A 333 14.86 -0.80 -3.64
C ASP A 333 15.05 -1.00 -2.13
N ILE A 334 15.29 0.08 -1.37
CA ILE A 334 15.49 0.03 0.09
C ILE A 334 14.28 -0.62 0.79
N ILE A 335 13.07 -0.17 0.46
CA ILE A 335 11.85 -0.69 1.11
C ILE A 335 11.56 -2.12 0.66
N SER A 336 11.69 -2.42 -0.63
CA SER A 336 11.45 -3.78 -1.13
C SER A 336 12.42 -4.80 -0.55
N TYR A 337 13.71 -4.44 -0.42
CA TYR A 337 14.69 -5.34 0.17
C TYR A 337 14.44 -5.57 1.67
N GLU A 338 14.08 -4.52 2.43
CA GLU A 338 13.71 -4.71 3.83
C GLU A 338 12.50 -5.64 3.98
N LEU A 339 11.48 -5.48 3.11
CA LEU A 339 10.31 -6.37 3.13
C LEU A 339 10.66 -7.82 2.77
N TYR A 340 11.62 -8.03 1.87
CA TYR A 340 12.18 -9.36 1.59
C TYR A 340 12.87 -9.94 2.83
N LEU A 341 13.78 -9.18 3.46
CA LEU A 341 14.53 -9.63 4.64
C LEU A 341 13.60 -9.93 5.82
N LEU A 342 12.57 -9.12 6.07
CA LEU A 342 11.60 -9.38 7.14
C LEU A 342 10.89 -10.73 6.98
N ARG A 343 10.71 -11.16 5.72
CA ARG A 343 10.05 -12.43 5.38
C ARG A 343 10.99 -13.63 5.49
N PHE A 344 12.25 -13.49 5.08
CA PHE A 344 13.14 -14.65 4.89
C PHE A 344 14.43 -14.62 5.73
N ASN A 345 14.90 -13.45 6.16
CA ASN A 345 16.14 -13.30 6.93
C ASN A 345 16.02 -12.18 7.98
N LYS A 346 15.33 -12.48 9.09
CA LYS A 346 15.07 -11.51 10.17
C LYS A 346 16.33 -10.96 10.85
N SER A 347 17.39 -11.77 10.91
CA SER A 347 18.67 -11.35 11.49
C SER A 347 19.29 -10.23 10.65
N GLU A 348 19.32 -10.41 9.34
CA GLU A 348 19.86 -9.41 8.42
C GLU A 348 18.94 -8.20 8.27
N SER A 349 17.61 -8.39 8.33
CA SER A 349 16.64 -7.27 8.40
C SER A 349 16.95 -6.35 9.58
N GLN A 350 17.24 -6.87 10.77
CA GLN A 350 17.59 -6.02 11.91
C GLN A 350 18.81 -5.14 11.61
N LYS A 351 19.86 -5.71 11.01
CA LYS A 351 21.06 -4.96 10.63
C LYS A 351 20.76 -3.94 9.53
N PHE A 352 20.01 -4.33 8.50
CA PHE A 352 19.66 -3.44 7.40
C PHE A 352 18.78 -2.28 7.88
N TYR A 353 17.81 -2.56 8.73
CA TYR A 353 16.93 -1.57 9.32
C TYR A 353 17.72 -0.49 10.07
N ASP A 354 18.61 -0.91 10.97
CA ASP A 354 19.39 0.00 11.83
C ASP A 354 20.52 0.72 11.08
N ASN A 355 21.17 0.07 10.12
CA ASN A 355 22.36 0.61 9.44
C ASN A 355 22.06 1.28 8.11
N VAL A 356 20.96 0.93 7.44
CA VAL A 356 20.64 1.41 6.08
C VAL A 356 19.31 2.16 6.08
N LEU A 357 18.21 1.52 6.42
CA LEU A 357 16.87 2.09 6.24
C LEU A 357 16.62 3.28 7.17
N ILE A 358 16.90 3.17 8.47
CA ILE A 358 16.74 4.29 9.41
C ILE A 358 17.71 5.45 9.10
N PRO A 359 19.03 5.20 8.90
CA PRO A 359 20.00 6.26 8.59
C PRO A 359 19.79 6.94 7.23
N SER A 360 19.14 6.27 6.26
CA SER A 360 18.82 6.87 4.96
C SER A 360 17.88 8.08 5.04
N LYS A 361 17.16 8.23 6.17
CA LYS A 361 16.17 9.30 6.39
C LYS A 361 15.06 9.29 5.34
N ILE A 362 14.70 8.12 4.81
CA ILE A 362 13.62 7.96 3.83
C ILE A 362 12.26 8.43 4.34
N PHE A 363 12.03 8.44 5.65
CA PHE A 363 10.79 8.94 6.24
C PHE A 363 10.94 10.40 6.65
N SER A 364 9.93 11.25 6.36
CA SER A 364 9.92 12.64 6.83
C SER A 364 9.77 12.77 8.35
N SER A 365 8.92 11.91 8.92
CA SER A 365 8.57 11.82 10.34
C SER A 365 7.88 10.49 10.58
N PHE A 366 7.73 10.09 11.85
CA PHE A 366 6.87 8.96 12.21
C PHE A 366 5.49 9.46 12.70
N PRO A 367 4.43 8.63 12.60
CA PRO A 367 3.14 8.93 13.22
C PRO A 367 3.27 9.20 14.72
N ASN A 368 2.29 9.92 15.27
CA ASN A 368 2.19 10.08 16.72
C ASN A 368 1.90 8.72 17.38
N ILE A 369 2.41 8.53 18.60
CA ILE A 369 2.13 7.33 19.39
C ILE A 369 0.70 7.45 19.93
N PRO A 370 -0.16 6.43 19.75
CA PRO A 370 -1.50 6.43 20.30
C PRO A 370 -1.48 6.58 21.83
N LYS A 371 -2.40 7.39 22.35
CA LYS A 371 -2.59 7.60 23.79
C LYS A 371 -3.33 6.43 24.41
N ASN A 372 -3.25 6.30 25.74
CA ASN A 372 -3.86 5.19 26.47
C ASN A 372 -5.40 5.11 26.37
N TYR A 373 -6.09 6.16 25.97
CA TYR A 373 -7.53 6.11 25.73
C TYR A 373 -7.88 5.71 24.28
N GLU A 374 -6.91 5.63 23.38
CA GLU A 374 -7.11 5.27 21.98
C GLU A 374 -6.96 3.76 21.80
N SER A 375 -7.90 3.12 21.12
CA SER A 375 -7.87 1.65 20.99
C SER A 375 -6.69 1.13 20.17
N GLU A 376 -6.07 1.97 19.34
CA GLU A 376 -4.86 1.60 18.58
C GLU A 376 -3.63 1.38 19.48
N LYS A 377 -3.68 1.83 20.74
CA LYS A 377 -2.66 1.56 21.75
C LYS A 377 -2.68 0.10 22.24
N TYR A 378 -3.70 -0.66 21.87
CA TYR A 378 -3.94 -2.00 22.38
C TYR A 378 -4.09 -3.03 21.27
N PHE A 379 -3.44 -4.19 21.43
CA PHE A 379 -3.67 -5.33 20.56
C PHE A 379 -5.16 -5.73 20.60
N GLY A 380 -5.70 -6.09 19.43
CA GLY A 380 -7.11 -6.47 19.31
C GLY A 380 -8.11 -5.33 19.56
N PHE A 381 -7.66 -4.08 19.73
CA PHE A 381 -8.52 -2.93 20.04
C PHE A 381 -9.32 -3.11 21.34
N ASN A 382 -8.78 -3.87 22.30
CA ASN A 382 -9.40 -4.08 23.61
C ASN A 382 -8.62 -3.28 24.66
N HIS A 383 -9.29 -2.49 25.51
CA HIS A 383 -8.60 -1.61 26.48
C HIS A 383 -8.03 -2.36 27.69
N LYS A 384 -7.57 -3.60 27.50
CA LYS A 384 -6.98 -4.41 28.57
C LYS A 384 -5.51 -4.04 28.74
N THR A 385 -5.08 -3.81 29.97
CA THR A 385 -3.69 -3.42 30.29
C THR A 385 -2.65 -4.42 29.80
N GLU A 386 -2.98 -5.72 29.80
CA GLU A 386 -2.15 -6.80 29.26
C GLU A 386 -1.89 -6.71 27.76
N ASN A 387 -2.74 -5.98 27.02
CA ASN A 387 -2.67 -5.83 25.57
C ASN A 387 -2.05 -4.50 25.13
N ILE A 388 -1.48 -3.71 26.05
CA ILE A 388 -0.82 -2.45 25.73
C ILE A 388 0.39 -2.70 24.84
N ILE A 389 0.47 -1.94 23.74
CA ILE A 389 1.57 -2.01 22.79
C ILE A 389 2.69 -1.06 23.24
N PRO A 390 3.94 -1.53 23.39
CA PRO A 390 5.07 -0.69 23.77
C PRO A 390 5.33 0.44 22.77
N ASP A 391 5.74 1.62 23.26
CA ASP A 391 6.01 2.82 22.43
C ASP A 391 7.02 2.56 21.31
N LYS A 392 8.04 1.74 21.60
CA LYS A 392 9.06 1.33 20.61
C LYS A 392 8.46 0.63 19.40
N CYS A 393 7.29 -0.01 19.50
CA CYS A 393 6.63 -0.61 18.36
C CYS A 393 6.09 0.45 17.39
N PHE A 394 5.71 1.64 17.85
CA PHE A 394 5.10 2.66 16.99
C PHE A 394 6.12 3.47 16.19
N LYS A 395 7.33 3.65 16.72
CA LYS A 395 8.41 4.39 16.05
C LYS A 395 9.80 3.93 16.47
N HIS A 396 10.77 4.15 15.59
CA HIS A 396 12.18 4.05 15.93
C HIS A 396 12.60 5.25 16.82
N SER A 397 13.51 5.02 17.78
CA SER A 397 13.90 6.01 18.80
C SER A 397 14.54 7.27 18.22
N SER A 398 15.27 7.16 17.11
CA SER A 398 15.92 8.28 16.43
C SER A 398 14.97 9.20 15.65
N TYR A 399 13.72 8.79 15.43
CA TYR A 399 12.75 9.57 14.67
C TYR A 399 11.85 10.42 15.56
N LYS A 400 11.59 11.63 15.08
CA LYS A 400 10.58 12.54 15.63
C LYS A 400 9.18 12.14 15.16
N THR A 401 8.19 12.34 16.00
CA THR A 401 6.78 12.20 15.64
C THR A 401 6.31 13.38 14.79
N MET A 402 5.15 13.23 14.15
CA MET A 402 4.50 14.25 13.34
C MET A 402 4.35 15.57 14.10
N ASP A 403 3.93 15.52 15.37
CA ASP A 403 3.75 16.71 16.22
C ASP A 403 5.08 17.38 16.56
N GLU A 404 6.12 16.59 16.83
CA GLU A 404 7.44 17.09 17.22
C GLU A 404 8.18 17.82 16.10
N CYS A 405 7.87 17.52 14.83
CA CYS A 405 8.57 18.11 13.68
C CYS A 405 7.68 18.90 12.72
N ASN A 406 6.37 18.96 12.95
CA ASN A 406 5.40 19.63 12.07
C ASN A 406 5.43 19.14 10.61
N LEU A 407 5.69 17.84 10.43
CA LEU A 407 5.71 17.16 9.13
C LEU A 407 4.82 15.93 9.17
N THR A 408 3.96 15.76 8.17
CA THR A 408 3.18 14.54 8.01
C THR A 408 4.11 13.36 7.67
N PRO A 409 3.82 12.15 8.17
CA PRO A 409 4.62 10.96 7.85
C PRO A 409 4.42 10.61 6.37
N ILE A 410 5.50 10.77 5.60
CA ILE A 410 5.57 10.44 4.18
C ILE A 410 6.92 9.79 3.86
N ILE A 411 6.96 9.08 2.75
CA ILE A 411 8.17 8.54 2.16
C ILE A 411 8.74 9.62 1.23
N CYS A 412 9.95 10.08 1.57
CA CYS A 412 10.71 11.05 0.82
C CYS A 412 11.32 10.41 -0.44
N LYS A 413 11.73 11.26 -1.38
CA LYS A 413 12.26 10.84 -2.67
C LYS A 413 13.71 11.28 -2.89
N ASN A 414 14.29 10.81 -4.00
CA ASN A 414 15.63 11.18 -4.50
C ASN A 414 16.76 10.80 -3.52
N ILE A 415 16.65 9.62 -2.95
CA ILE A 415 17.66 9.05 -2.07
C ILE A 415 18.45 8.09 -2.93
N HIS A 416 19.75 8.34 -3.04
CA HIS A 416 20.67 7.53 -3.83
C HIS A 416 21.87 7.20 -2.96
N PHE A 417 22.34 5.97 -3.04
CA PHE A 417 23.57 5.58 -2.36
C PHE A 417 24.76 6.24 -3.08
N LEU A 418 25.54 7.04 -2.36
CA LEU A 418 26.75 7.67 -2.90
C LEU A 418 27.94 6.80 -2.54
N TYR A 419 28.34 5.93 -3.47
CA TYR A 419 29.46 4.99 -3.31
C TYR A 419 30.73 5.66 -2.79
N ASP A 420 31.13 6.77 -3.41
CA ASP A 420 32.33 7.53 -3.03
C ASP A 420 32.32 8.03 -1.58
N LYS A 421 31.13 8.19 -0.99
CA LYS A 421 30.94 8.73 0.36
C LYS A 421 30.43 7.68 1.34
N ASN A 422 30.17 6.46 0.88
CA ASN A 422 29.53 5.37 1.61
C ASN A 422 28.29 5.83 2.41
N LYS A 423 27.49 6.74 1.83
CA LYS A 423 26.36 7.42 2.49
C LYS A 423 25.24 7.71 1.50
N PHE A 424 23.99 7.71 1.98
CA PHE A 424 22.86 8.15 1.17
C PHE A 424 22.83 9.67 0.97
N SER A 425 22.35 10.10 -0.20
CA SER A 425 22.04 11.49 -0.47
C SER A 425 20.97 12.03 0.48
N LYS A 426 20.97 13.36 0.69
CA LYS A 426 19.95 14.00 1.53
C LYS A 426 18.57 13.89 0.85
N PRO A 427 17.54 13.35 1.54
CA PRO A 427 16.21 13.20 0.98
C PRO A 427 15.55 14.55 0.67
N LYS A 428 14.76 14.60 -0.41
CA LYS A 428 13.88 15.75 -0.67
C LYS A 428 12.54 15.53 0.02
N ILE A 429 12.27 16.33 1.05
CA ILE A 429 11.01 16.33 1.80
C ILE A 429 9.89 16.92 0.94
N LYS A 430 9.26 16.08 0.14
CA LYS A 430 8.15 16.44 -0.75
C LYS A 430 7.28 15.23 -0.99
N PHE A 431 5.96 15.40 -0.85
CA PHE A 431 5.02 14.34 -1.16
C PHE A 431 4.96 14.11 -2.68
N ASP A 432 5.05 12.84 -3.07
CA ASP A 432 4.84 12.34 -4.43
C ASP A 432 3.91 11.12 -4.36
N SER A 433 2.73 11.21 -4.98
CA SER A 433 1.70 10.18 -4.87
C SER A 433 2.15 8.84 -5.43
N LYS A 434 2.95 8.83 -6.51
CA LYS A 434 3.43 7.59 -7.14
C LYS A 434 4.36 6.80 -6.20
N ILE A 435 5.22 7.50 -5.45
CA ILE A 435 6.14 6.88 -4.50
C ILE A 435 5.38 6.43 -3.26
N ASN A 436 4.63 7.36 -2.67
CA ASN A 436 3.99 7.12 -1.39
C ASN A 436 2.91 6.04 -1.50
N MET A 437 1.99 6.12 -2.46
CA MET A 437 0.90 5.13 -2.54
C MET A 437 1.41 3.74 -2.90
N LYS A 438 2.39 3.64 -3.80
CA LYS A 438 2.98 2.34 -4.20
C LYS A 438 3.69 1.65 -3.03
N LEU A 439 4.51 2.39 -2.27
CA LEU A 439 5.28 1.83 -1.16
C LEU A 439 4.46 1.65 0.12
N ILE A 440 3.51 2.56 0.41
CA ILE A 440 2.53 2.37 1.49
C ILE A 440 1.69 1.12 1.21
N TYR A 441 1.24 0.93 -0.04
CA TYR A 441 0.53 -0.28 -0.43
C TYR A 441 1.36 -1.53 -0.16
N LEU A 442 2.63 -1.53 -0.60
CA LEU A 442 3.51 -2.68 -0.44
C LEU A 442 3.71 -3.03 1.04
N MET A 443 4.03 -2.04 1.88
CA MET A 443 4.18 -2.24 3.34
C MET A 443 2.88 -2.77 3.98
N ILE A 444 1.72 -2.18 3.67
CA ILE A 444 0.44 -2.64 4.22
C ILE A 444 0.16 -4.08 3.77
N TYR A 445 0.33 -4.37 2.48
CA TYR A 445 -0.04 -5.65 1.90
C TYR A 445 0.85 -6.79 2.43
N GLU A 446 2.17 -6.59 2.47
CA GLU A 446 3.13 -7.62 2.91
C GLU A 446 3.12 -7.82 4.44
N LEU A 447 2.86 -6.78 5.23
CA LEU A 447 3.00 -6.86 6.70
C LEU A 447 1.68 -7.14 7.44
N LYS A 448 0.50 -6.83 6.86
CA LYS A 448 -0.79 -6.93 7.59
C LYS A 448 -1.02 -8.31 8.23
N ASP A 449 -0.72 -9.40 7.52
CA ASP A 449 -1.04 -10.75 7.99
C ASP A 449 -0.04 -11.19 9.08
N THR A 450 1.21 -10.72 9.02
CA THR A 450 2.19 -10.88 10.11
C THR A 450 1.70 -10.17 11.37
N ILE A 451 1.20 -8.94 11.25
CA ILE A 451 0.65 -8.20 12.39
C ILE A 451 -0.59 -8.89 12.94
N ILE A 452 -1.54 -9.32 12.08
CA ILE A 452 -2.74 -10.05 12.52
C ILE A 452 -2.34 -11.31 13.31
N LYS A 453 -1.37 -12.09 12.82
CA LYS A 453 -0.89 -13.29 13.51
C LYS A 453 -0.24 -12.98 14.84
N ALA A 454 0.53 -11.89 14.94
CA ALA A 454 1.16 -11.48 16.19
C ALA A 454 0.18 -10.94 17.23
N THR A 455 -1.06 -10.59 16.82
CA THR A 455 -2.12 -10.08 17.71
C THR A 455 -3.10 -11.14 18.20
N LYS A 456 -3.01 -12.37 17.68
CA LYS A 456 -3.79 -13.52 18.11
C LYS A 456 -2.95 -14.35 19.07
#